data_AF-A0A932HH79-F1
#
_entry.id   AF-A0A932HH79-F1
#
_cell.length_a   1.000
_cell.length_b   1.000
_cell.length_c   1.000
_cell.angle_alpha   90.00
_cell.angle_beta   90.00
_cell.angle_gamma   90.00
#
_symmetry.space_group_name_H-M   'P 1'
#
loop_
_entity.id
_entity.type
_entity.pdbx_description
1 polymer ?
#
loop_
_entity_poly.entity_id
_entity_poly.type
_entity_poly.pdbx_seq_one_letter_code
_entity_poly.pdbx_strand_id
1 'polypeptide(L)'
;MRWTLWAVLVTQVATPALAQQSQTGLGWSALPALNYDSDQGFGYGVTGGLYQYGDGSQPPYLWAFEPIVFFTTRGRRSVTVFYDAPRQFGEAVRLTVRAYVDRDCCQPYFGLGNASAYDAALTTRPSLPDYYTYRRNRAVAVVDLQWRVLPRVRLLTGVAVNRNATAAR
;
A
#
# COMPACT_ATOMS: atom_id res chain seq x y z
N MET A 1 14.79 -42.54 -18.16
CA MET A 1 13.64 -41.68 -17.75
C MET A 1 13.40 -40.64 -18.82
N ARG A 2 12.23 -40.63 -19.48
CA ARG A 2 11.87 -39.68 -20.54
C ARG A 2 10.93 -38.64 -19.92
N TRP A 3 11.31 -37.37 -19.95
CA TRP A 3 10.50 -36.26 -19.45
C TRP A 3 9.76 -35.63 -20.63
N THR A 4 8.43 -35.71 -20.62
CA THR A 4 7.56 -34.99 -21.57
C THR A 4 7.11 -33.70 -20.93
N LEU A 5 7.55 -32.56 -21.48
CA LEU A 5 7.08 -31.22 -21.11
C LEU A 5 5.80 -30.92 -21.87
N TRP A 6 4.72 -30.59 -21.16
CA TRP A 6 3.49 -30.06 -21.73
C TRP A 6 3.56 -28.53 -21.72
N ALA A 7 3.55 -27.92 -22.90
CA ALA A 7 3.43 -26.48 -23.04
C ALA A 7 1.94 -26.11 -23.16
N VAL A 8 1.41 -25.38 -22.17
CA VAL A 8 0.07 -24.77 -22.26
C VAL A 8 0.21 -23.44 -22.98
N LEU A 9 -0.37 -23.35 -24.17
CA LEU A 9 -0.42 -22.11 -24.95
C LEU A 9 -1.66 -21.32 -24.51
N VAL A 10 -1.47 -20.22 -23.78
CA VAL A 10 -2.56 -19.28 -23.45
C VAL A 10 -2.60 -18.22 -24.56
N THR A 11 -3.54 -18.34 -25.48
CA THR A 11 -3.86 -17.29 -26.45
C THR A 11 -4.70 -16.20 -25.77
N GLN A 12 -4.10 -15.03 -25.51
CA GLN A 12 -4.86 -13.85 -25.12
C GLN A 12 -5.51 -13.21 -26.35
N VAL A 13 -6.85 -13.17 -26.35
CA VAL A 13 -7.62 -12.39 -27.32
C VAL A 13 -7.53 -10.93 -26.89
N ALA A 14 -6.86 -10.10 -27.67
CA ALA A 14 -6.81 -8.66 -27.46
C ALA A 14 -8.18 -8.05 -27.77
N THR A 15 -8.91 -7.62 -26.74
CA THR A 15 -10.12 -6.79 -26.92
C THR A 15 -9.71 -5.41 -27.44
N PRO A 16 -10.40 -4.87 -28.47
CA PRO A 16 -10.14 -3.51 -28.92
C PRO A 16 -10.46 -2.54 -27.78
N ALA A 17 -9.51 -1.69 -27.42
CA ALA A 17 -9.69 -0.64 -26.42
C ALA A 17 -10.78 0.33 -26.92
N LEU A 18 -11.95 0.32 -26.26
CA LEU A 18 -12.91 1.41 -26.36
C LEU A 18 -12.15 2.71 -26.07
N ALA A 19 -12.28 3.70 -26.95
CA ALA A 19 -11.70 5.02 -26.73
C ALA A 19 -12.30 5.60 -25.44
N GLN A 20 -11.52 5.55 -24.36
CA GLN A 20 -11.89 6.11 -23.07
C GLN A 20 -12.11 7.62 -23.29
N GLN A 21 -13.35 8.08 -23.11
CA GLN A 21 -13.65 9.51 -23.22
C GLN A 21 -12.78 10.25 -22.20
N SER A 22 -11.99 11.22 -22.66
CA SER A 22 -11.08 11.98 -21.79
C SER A 22 -11.88 12.65 -20.68
N GLN A 23 -11.62 12.22 -19.45
CA GLN A 23 -12.20 12.85 -18.27
C GLN A 23 -11.67 14.29 -18.17
N THR A 24 -12.50 15.21 -17.69
CA THR A 24 -12.15 16.62 -17.50
C THR A 24 -12.55 17.06 -16.09
N GLY A 25 -11.95 18.15 -15.61
CA GLY A 25 -12.20 18.71 -14.28
C GLY A 25 -11.78 17.79 -13.15
N LEU A 26 -12.48 17.89 -12.02
CA LEU A 26 -12.21 17.10 -10.82
C LEU A 26 -13.12 15.86 -10.78
N GLY A 27 -12.53 14.68 -10.74
CA GLY A 27 -13.23 13.44 -10.42
C GLY A 27 -12.89 12.94 -9.01
N TRP A 28 -13.79 12.13 -8.46
CA TRP A 28 -13.58 11.51 -7.16
C TRP A 28 -14.14 10.10 -7.11
N SER A 29 -13.61 9.29 -6.20
CA SER A 29 -14.13 7.97 -5.86
C SER A 29 -13.98 7.72 -4.37
N ALA A 30 -14.90 6.94 -3.80
CA ALA A 30 -14.81 6.48 -2.42
C ALA A 30 -15.49 5.12 -2.29
N LEU A 31 -14.87 4.21 -1.55
CA LEU A 31 -15.39 2.90 -1.24
C LEU A 31 -15.20 2.61 0.25
N PRO A 32 -16.20 1.99 0.91
CA PRO A 32 -16.01 1.47 2.25
C PRO A 32 -14.97 0.34 2.22
N ALA A 33 -14.07 0.34 3.20
CA ALA A 33 -13.12 -0.72 3.43
C ALA A 33 -13.58 -1.49 4.67
N LEU A 34 -14.15 -2.68 4.47
CA LEU A 34 -14.61 -3.56 5.54
C LEU A 34 -13.81 -4.86 5.50
N ASN A 35 -13.39 -5.38 6.65
CA ASN A 35 -12.78 -6.70 6.73
C ASN A 35 -13.09 -7.39 8.08
N TYR A 36 -12.70 -8.65 8.19
CA TYR A 36 -12.61 -9.34 9.47
C TYR A 36 -11.34 -10.17 9.49
N ASP A 37 -10.64 -10.14 10.62
CA ASP A 37 -9.43 -10.91 10.89
C ASP A 37 -9.52 -11.47 12.31
N SER A 38 -9.11 -12.73 12.50
CA SER A 38 -9.23 -13.41 13.80
C SER A 38 -8.33 -12.82 14.87
N ASP A 39 -7.28 -12.08 14.51
CA ASP A 39 -6.30 -11.48 15.41
C ASP A 39 -6.63 -10.00 15.65
N GLN A 40 -7.05 -9.29 14.60
CA GLN A 40 -7.30 -7.85 14.60
C GLN A 40 -8.77 -7.47 14.79
N GLY A 41 -9.68 -8.44 14.69
CA GLY A 41 -11.12 -8.27 14.83
C GLY A 41 -11.79 -7.73 13.57
N PHE A 42 -12.96 -7.09 13.75
CA PHE A 42 -13.68 -6.45 12.65
C PHE A 42 -12.96 -5.16 12.25
N GLY A 43 -12.72 -4.97 10.97
CA GLY A 43 -12.10 -3.77 10.43
C GLY A 43 -13.06 -2.94 9.59
N TYR A 44 -12.89 -1.63 9.70
CA TYR A 44 -13.72 -0.64 9.05
C TYR A 44 -12.86 0.57 8.65
N GLY A 45 -13.26 1.21 7.55
CA GLY A 45 -12.50 2.30 6.98
C GLY A 45 -13.06 2.77 5.65
N VAL A 46 -12.28 3.60 4.98
CA VAL A 46 -12.60 4.16 3.67
C VAL A 46 -11.33 4.23 2.83
N THR A 47 -11.47 3.94 1.55
CA THR A 47 -10.46 4.20 0.53
C THR A 47 -11.09 5.07 -0.55
N GLY A 48 -10.32 5.93 -1.18
CA GLY A 48 -10.83 6.77 -2.24
C GLY A 48 -9.74 7.44 -3.03
N GLY A 49 -10.15 8.28 -3.97
CA GLY A 49 -9.26 9.05 -4.81
C GLY A 49 -9.88 10.36 -5.24
N LEU A 50 -9.08 11.41 -5.30
CA LEU A 50 -9.37 12.66 -5.98
C LEU A 50 -8.44 12.76 -7.18
N TYR A 51 -9.00 13.08 -8.34
CA TYR A 51 -8.27 13.12 -9.60
C TYR A 51 -8.56 14.43 -10.31
N GLN A 52 -7.53 15.19 -10.64
CA GLN A 52 -7.68 16.39 -11.45
C GLN A 52 -7.29 16.07 -12.89
N TYR A 53 -8.22 16.18 -13.82
CA TYR A 53 -8.03 15.88 -15.23
C TYR A 53 -7.81 17.12 -16.11
N GLY A 54 -8.01 18.33 -15.57
CA GLY A 54 -7.88 19.58 -16.31
C GLY A 54 -8.90 19.66 -17.44
N ASP A 55 -8.45 20.00 -18.64
CA ASP A 55 -9.26 20.02 -19.86
C ASP A 55 -9.33 18.65 -20.58
N GLY A 56 -8.72 17.60 -20.00
CA GLY A 56 -8.65 16.26 -20.59
C GLY A 56 -7.59 16.09 -21.68
N SER A 57 -6.79 17.12 -21.98
CA SER A 57 -5.66 17.04 -22.93
C SER A 57 -4.51 16.17 -22.41
N GLN A 58 -4.50 15.92 -21.11
CA GLN A 58 -3.37 15.39 -20.37
C GLN A 58 -3.75 14.10 -19.61
N PRO A 59 -4.06 13.00 -20.29
CA PRO A 59 -4.34 11.73 -19.63
C PRO A 59 -3.08 11.17 -18.93
N PRO A 60 -3.24 10.30 -17.92
CA PRO A 60 -4.51 9.89 -17.33
C PRO A 60 -5.11 10.95 -16.38
N TYR A 61 -4.30 11.83 -15.79
CA TYR A 61 -4.69 12.97 -14.93
C TYR A 61 -3.50 13.93 -14.78
N LEU A 62 -3.74 15.15 -14.30
CA LEU A 62 -2.72 16.11 -13.86
C LEU A 62 -2.14 15.70 -12.50
N TRP A 63 -3.01 15.36 -11.55
CA TRP A 63 -2.62 14.78 -10.28
C TRP A 63 -3.72 13.85 -9.73
N ALA A 64 -3.31 12.90 -8.90
CA ALA A 64 -4.15 12.00 -8.13
C ALA A 64 -3.77 12.07 -6.65
N PHE A 65 -4.77 12.04 -5.78
CA PHE A 65 -4.61 11.95 -4.33
C PHE A 65 -5.50 10.82 -3.80
N GLU A 66 -4.89 9.77 -3.26
CA GLU A 66 -5.55 8.51 -2.92
C GLU A 66 -5.31 8.16 -1.43
N PRO A 67 -6.25 8.54 -0.54
CA PRO A 67 -6.17 8.19 0.88
C PRO A 67 -6.82 6.84 1.19
N ILE A 68 -6.26 6.17 2.19
CA ILE A 68 -6.84 4.99 2.86
C ILE A 68 -6.80 5.25 4.36
N VAL A 69 -7.95 5.17 5.02
CA VAL A 69 -8.07 5.26 6.48
C VAL A 69 -8.73 3.97 6.96
N PHE A 70 -8.07 3.25 7.85
CA PHE A 70 -8.50 1.93 8.27
C PHE A 70 -8.25 1.67 9.75
N PHE A 71 -9.25 1.10 10.42
CA PHE A 71 -9.22 0.77 11.85
C PHE A 71 -9.77 -0.64 12.09
N THR A 72 -9.35 -1.28 13.17
CA THR A 72 -9.91 -2.56 13.61
C THR A 72 -10.34 -2.53 15.07
N THR A 73 -11.28 -3.40 15.45
CA THR A 73 -11.81 -3.47 16.81
C THR A 73 -10.77 -3.88 17.86
N ARG A 74 -9.71 -4.59 17.45
CA ARG A 74 -8.59 -4.96 18.35
C ARG A 74 -7.36 -4.06 18.21
N GLY A 75 -7.55 -2.88 17.62
CA GLY A 75 -6.62 -1.77 17.82
C GLY A 75 -5.57 -1.55 16.73
N ARG A 76 -5.63 -2.26 15.60
CA ARG A 76 -4.85 -1.86 14.43
C ARG A 76 -5.41 -0.56 13.86
N ARG A 77 -4.53 0.36 13.49
CA ARG A 77 -4.88 1.63 12.86
C ARG A 77 -3.90 1.90 11.73
N SER A 78 -4.40 2.32 10.58
CA SER A 78 -3.57 2.66 9.43
C SER A 78 -4.15 3.86 8.71
N VAL A 79 -3.31 4.84 8.41
CA VAL A 79 -3.62 5.93 7.50
C VAL A 79 -2.52 5.96 6.45
N THR A 80 -2.92 5.80 5.19
CA THR A 80 -2.03 5.84 4.04
C THR A 80 -2.52 6.94 3.12
N VAL A 81 -1.61 7.72 2.57
CA VAL A 81 -1.89 8.67 1.50
C VAL A 81 -0.90 8.44 0.38
N PHE A 82 -1.41 8.49 -0.84
CA PHE A 82 -0.62 8.48 -2.05
C PHE A 82 -0.97 9.71 -2.87
N TYR A 83 0.06 10.41 -3.34
CA TYR A 83 -0.07 11.51 -4.27
C TYR A 83 0.78 11.22 -5.49
N ASP A 84 0.20 11.40 -6.67
CA ASP A 84 0.89 11.20 -7.94
C ASP A 84 0.63 12.36 -8.88
N ALA A 85 1.68 12.88 -9.48
CA ALA A 85 1.60 13.95 -10.46
C ALA A 85 2.53 13.61 -11.64
N PRO A 86 2.00 13.03 -12.73
CA PRO A 86 2.78 12.52 -13.86
C PRO A 86 3.66 13.55 -14.56
N ARG A 87 3.30 14.83 -14.46
CA ARG A 87 3.93 15.95 -15.18
C ARG A 87 4.13 17.19 -14.31
N GLN A 88 4.28 17.04 -12.99
CA GLN A 88 4.37 18.16 -12.02
C GLN A 88 5.44 19.20 -12.39
N PHE A 89 6.55 18.73 -12.97
CA PHE A 89 7.69 19.57 -13.36
C PHE A 89 7.95 19.46 -14.88
N GLY A 90 6.89 19.33 -15.66
CA GLY A 90 6.94 19.13 -17.12
C GLY A 90 6.80 17.67 -17.55
N GLU A 91 6.79 17.42 -18.85
CA GLU A 91 6.42 16.10 -19.41
C GLU A 91 7.39 14.95 -19.08
N ALA A 92 8.61 15.30 -18.67
CA ALA A 92 9.68 14.35 -18.42
C ALA A 92 9.77 13.90 -16.96
N VAL A 93 9.10 14.56 -16.01
CA VAL A 93 9.28 14.29 -14.57
C VAL A 93 7.94 13.99 -13.90
N ARG A 94 7.84 12.78 -13.34
CA ARG A 94 6.72 12.34 -12.49
C ARG A 94 7.12 12.41 -11.03
N LEU A 95 6.27 13.04 -10.23
CA LEU A 95 6.39 13.11 -8.78
C LEU A 95 5.44 12.09 -8.15
N THR A 96 5.95 11.25 -7.25
CA THR A 96 5.13 10.40 -6.38
C THR A 96 5.48 10.65 -4.93
N VAL A 97 4.47 10.84 -4.10
CA VAL A 97 4.62 10.93 -2.66
C VAL A 97 3.77 9.85 -2.02
N ARG A 98 4.35 9.07 -1.13
CA ARG A 98 3.62 8.10 -0.30
C ARG A 98 3.94 8.36 1.15
N ALA A 99 2.92 8.53 1.96
CA ALA A 99 3.09 8.57 3.40
C ALA A 99 2.13 7.59 4.06
N TYR A 100 2.58 6.92 5.11
CA TYR A 100 1.73 6.09 5.92
C TYR A 100 2.12 6.13 7.38
N VAL A 101 1.10 6.11 8.24
CA VAL A 101 1.23 5.91 9.66
C VAL A 101 0.41 4.69 10.04
N ASP A 102 1.06 3.70 10.65
CA ASP A 102 0.40 2.50 11.13
C ASP A 102 0.73 2.23 12.59
N ARG A 103 -0.27 1.68 13.28
CA ARG A 103 -0.15 1.08 14.59
C ARG A 103 -0.63 -0.35 14.45
N ASP A 104 0.29 -1.29 14.62
CA ASP A 104 -0.04 -2.71 14.69
C ASP A 104 -0.18 -3.13 16.16
N CYS A 105 -1.21 -3.92 16.43
CA CYS A 105 -1.52 -4.42 17.77
C CYS A 105 -0.78 -5.73 18.10
N CYS A 106 -0.49 -6.53 17.08
CA CYS A 106 -0.45 -7.98 17.23
C CYS A 106 0.60 -8.62 16.30
N GLN A 107 1.78 -8.00 16.13
CA GLN A 107 2.81 -8.56 15.24
C GLN A 107 3.48 -9.75 15.94
N PRO A 108 3.43 -10.97 15.38
CA PRO A 108 4.12 -12.10 15.98
C PRO A 108 5.64 -11.92 15.90
N TYR A 109 6.36 -12.22 16.97
CA TYR A 109 7.82 -12.29 16.97
C TYR A 109 8.31 -13.55 17.68
N PHE A 110 9.04 -14.39 16.93
CA PHE A 110 9.53 -15.69 17.39
C PHE A 110 11.05 -15.71 17.64
N GLY A 111 11.69 -14.54 17.72
CA GLY A 111 13.15 -14.45 17.88
C GLY A 111 13.92 -14.58 16.57
N LEU A 112 15.26 -14.60 16.70
CA LEU A 112 16.16 -14.93 15.59
C LEU A 112 16.31 -16.45 15.53
N GLY A 113 15.99 -17.05 14.37
CA GLY A 113 15.96 -18.49 14.19
C GLY A 113 14.59 -19.08 14.51
N ASN A 114 14.11 -19.98 13.66
CA ASN A 114 12.74 -20.53 13.69
C ASN A 114 12.55 -21.63 14.75
N ALA A 115 13.25 -21.53 15.89
CA ALA A 115 13.40 -22.61 16.87
C ALA A 115 12.71 -22.36 18.22
N SER A 116 11.95 -21.27 18.37
CA SER A 116 11.18 -21.03 19.60
C SER A 116 10.00 -22.01 19.67
N ALA A 117 10.02 -22.92 20.66
CA ALA A 117 8.86 -23.77 20.94
C ALA A 117 7.69 -22.92 21.45
N TYR A 118 6.49 -23.16 20.91
CA TYR A 118 5.28 -22.51 21.39
C TYR A 118 4.85 -23.11 22.73
N ASP A 119 4.80 -22.27 23.76
CA ASP A 119 4.24 -22.58 25.07
C ASP A 119 2.92 -21.83 25.29
N ALA A 120 1.81 -22.58 25.32
CA ALA A 120 0.46 -22.07 25.54
C ALA A 120 0.24 -21.52 26.97
N ALA A 121 1.06 -21.90 27.95
CA ALA A 121 0.97 -21.35 29.29
C ALA A 121 1.43 -19.88 29.35
N LEU A 122 2.21 -19.41 28.36
CA LEU A 122 2.69 -18.03 28.31
C LEU A 122 1.65 -17.04 27.77
N THR A 123 0.68 -17.49 26.98
CA THR A 123 -0.42 -16.63 26.47
C THR A 123 -1.54 -16.42 27.48
N THR A 124 -1.64 -17.29 28.49
CA THR A 124 -2.69 -17.25 29.52
C THR A 124 -2.24 -16.57 30.82
N ARG A 125 -0.96 -16.17 30.92
CA ARG A 125 -0.43 -15.47 32.10
C ARG A 125 -1.01 -14.05 32.18
N PRO A 126 -1.68 -13.68 33.29
CA PRO A 126 -2.24 -12.33 33.45
C PRO A 126 -1.20 -11.20 33.37
N SER A 127 0.06 -11.50 33.72
CA SER A 127 1.16 -10.54 33.64
C SER A 127 1.76 -10.38 32.24
N LEU A 128 1.43 -11.27 31.29
CA LEU A 128 2.03 -11.34 29.94
C LEU A 128 1.01 -11.76 28.85
N PRO A 129 -0.18 -11.12 28.74
CA PRO A 129 -1.22 -11.54 27.79
C PRO A 129 -0.77 -11.48 26.32
N ASP A 130 0.22 -10.66 26.00
CA ASP A 130 0.78 -10.45 24.66
C ASP A 130 2.24 -10.99 24.57
N TYR A 131 2.54 -12.18 25.11
CA TYR A 131 3.93 -12.67 25.18
C TYR A 131 4.61 -12.87 23.80
N TYR A 132 3.87 -13.40 22.83
CA TYR A 132 4.37 -13.69 21.48
C TYR A 132 4.11 -12.57 20.47
N THR A 133 3.43 -11.51 20.90
CA THR A 133 3.06 -10.39 20.04
C THR A 133 3.72 -9.11 20.54
N TYR A 134 3.99 -8.19 19.63
CA TYR A 134 4.44 -6.86 20.01
C TYR A 134 3.67 -5.79 19.24
N ARG A 135 3.60 -4.62 19.87
CA ARG A 135 2.99 -3.43 19.30
C ARG A 135 4.05 -2.60 18.58
N ARG A 136 3.71 -2.19 17.36
CA ARG A 136 4.58 -1.35 16.53
C ARG A 136 3.84 -0.11 16.11
N ASN A 137 4.48 1.04 16.27
CA ASN A 137 4.09 2.29 15.64
C ASN A 137 5.10 2.63 14.56
N ARG A 138 4.63 2.86 13.33
CA ARG A 138 5.46 3.21 12.20
C ARG A 138 4.93 4.46 11.52
N ALA A 139 5.83 5.36 11.17
CA ALA A 139 5.57 6.51 10.34
C ALA A 139 6.60 6.54 9.23
N VAL A 140 6.13 6.55 7.98
CA VAL A 140 7.00 6.57 6.80
C VAL A 140 6.50 7.62 5.83
N ALA A 141 7.45 8.35 5.25
CA ALA A 141 7.23 9.21 4.11
C ALA A 141 8.27 8.88 3.04
N VAL A 142 7.83 8.73 1.81
CA VAL A 142 8.66 8.50 0.63
C VAL A 142 8.28 9.52 -0.42
N VAL A 143 9.29 10.17 -0.98
CA VAL A 143 9.15 11.07 -2.11
C VAL A 143 10.05 10.54 -3.21
N ASP A 144 9.46 10.18 -4.35
CA ASP A 144 10.19 9.72 -5.52
C ASP A 144 9.93 10.65 -6.71
N LEU A 145 10.96 10.75 -7.53
CA LEU A 145 10.95 11.45 -8.80
C LEU A 145 11.37 10.44 -9.88
N GLN A 146 10.63 10.43 -10.97
CA GLN A 146 10.91 9.57 -12.11
C GLN A 146 11.13 10.44 -13.35
N TRP A 147 12.37 10.46 -13.83
CA TRP A 147 12.81 11.21 -15.00
C TRP A 147 12.79 10.33 -16.24
N ARG A 148 12.18 10.82 -17.32
CA ARG A 148 12.33 10.24 -18.65
C ARG A 148 13.61 10.78 -19.27
N VAL A 149 14.66 9.95 -19.31
CA VAL A 149 15.97 10.32 -19.87
C VAL A 149 16.02 10.00 -21.36
N LEU A 150 15.41 8.87 -21.75
CA LEU A 150 15.20 8.45 -23.15
C LEU A 150 13.77 7.93 -23.31
N PRO A 151 13.26 7.71 -24.54
CA PRO A 151 11.89 7.25 -24.75
C PRO A 151 11.50 5.97 -23.99
N ARG A 152 12.49 5.08 -23.74
CA ARG A 152 12.31 3.80 -23.02
C ARG A 152 13.14 3.69 -21.75
N VAL A 153 13.92 4.71 -21.39
CA VAL A 153 14.79 4.69 -20.21
C VAL A 153 14.32 5.76 -19.23
N ARG A 154 14.06 5.32 -18.00
CA ARG A 154 13.67 6.19 -16.91
C ARG A 154 14.66 6.05 -15.77
N LEU A 155 15.07 7.18 -15.21
CA LEU A 155 15.80 7.24 -13.96
C LEU A 155 14.80 7.43 -12.83
N LEU A 156 14.95 6.67 -11.75
CA LEU A 156 14.18 6.82 -10.52
C LEU A 156 15.13 7.24 -9.41
N THR A 157 14.77 8.27 -8.66
CA THR A 157 15.47 8.63 -7.42
C THR A 157 14.44 9.09 -6.41
N GLY A 158 14.76 8.98 -5.14
CA GLY A 158 13.85 9.33 -4.08
C GLY A 158 14.52 9.36 -2.73
N VAL A 159 13.77 9.86 -1.75
CA VAL A 159 14.17 9.92 -0.35
C VAL A 159 13.07 9.29 0.49
N ALA A 160 13.46 8.48 1.45
CA ALA A 160 12.55 7.89 2.42
C ALA A 160 12.96 8.28 3.84
N VAL A 161 11.98 8.68 4.64
CA VAL A 161 12.12 8.86 6.09
C VAL A 161 11.27 7.82 6.77
N ASN A 162 11.87 7.06 7.70
CA ASN A 162 11.19 6.00 8.42
C ASN A 162 11.44 6.14 9.92
N ARG A 163 10.35 6.22 10.69
CA ARG A 163 10.37 6.17 12.14
C ARG A 163 9.60 4.95 12.60
N ASN A 164 10.31 4.00 13.19
CA ASN A 164 9.74 2.85 13.88
C ASN A 164 9.91 3.04 15.38
N ALA A 165 8.81 2.94 16.12
CA ALA A 165 8.83 2.88 17.58
C ALA A 165 8.10 1.62 18.02
N THR A 166 8.78 0.77 18.76
CA THR A 166 8.12 -0.25 19.57
C THR A 166 7.40 0.47 20.71
N ALA A 167 6.12 0.19 20.90
CA ALA A 167 5.47 0.62 22.13
C ALA A 167 6.01 -0.27 23.25
N ALA A 168 6.48 0.34 24.35
CA ALA A 168 6.83 -0.42 25.55
C ALA A 168 5.61 -1.21 26.03
N ARG A 169 5.90 -2.37 26.63
CA ARG A 169 4.93 -3.32 27.19
C ARG A 169 3.96 -2.65 28.15
#